data_AF-A0A651HRB7-F1
#
_entry.id   AF-A0A651HRB7-F1
#
_cell.length_a   1.000
_cell.length_b   1.000
_cell.length_c   1.000
_cell.angle_alpha   90.00
_cell.angle_beta   90.00
_cell.angle_gamma   90.00
#
_symmetry.space_group_name_H-M   'P 1'
#
loop_
_entity.id
_entity.type
_entity.pdbx_description
1 polymer ?
#
loop_
_entity_poly.entity_id
_entity_poly.type
_entity_poly.pdbx_seq_one_letter_code
_entity_poly.pdbx_strand_id
1 'polypeptide(L)'
;LEEEFGMMAEPWSRVLAGGSTGGWEALALQIFHPTFFGGAWSWCPDSVDFHAYQIVNIYDDENAYERDRGWVTVERPSNRLPDGNVQFTMRQEGHYELAVADRSRSGGQWAIWEAAHGPVGADGYPRPIWDHETGVIDRETAEYWRENFDLHHHLRENWSRIGNDLRGKLHIATGDMDSYYLELAVYRLEEFLGQATDPPADARVEYGRRRPHCWLGESPERPGEEINYREFILEVGAYLEGRAPAAAPREWLPGR
;
A
#
# COMPACT_ATOMS: atom_id res chain seq x y z
N LEU A 1 18.47 16.40 -11.29
CA LEU A 1 18.18 15.16 -12.05
C LEU A 1 17.74 15.50 -13.46
N GLU A 2 16.76 16.39 -13.60
CA GLU A 2 16.16 16.85 -14.85
C GLU A 2 17.19 17.49 -15.79
N GLU A 3 18.10 18.28 -15.24
CA GLU A 3 19.23 18.88 -15.99
C GLU A 3 20.25 17.84 -16.50
N GLU A 4 20.36 16.68 -15.85
CA GLU A 4 21.38 15.66 -16.15
C GLU A 4 20.86 14.51 -17.03
N PHE A 5 19.60 14.13 -16.86
CA PHE A 5 19.03 12.91 -17.47
C PHE A 5 17.92 13.20 -18.51
N GLY A 6 17.73 14.46 -18.91
CA GLY A 6 16.72 14.82 -19.93
C GLY A 6 15.29 14.51 -19.48
N MET A 7 15.02 14.56 -18.18
CA MET A 7 13.68 14.34 -17.62
C MET A 7 12.86 15.62 -17.72
N MET A 8 11.56 15.48 -18.01
CA MET A 8 10.61 16.58 -17.95
C MET A 8 10.20 16.83 -16.50
N ALA A 9 10.31 18.09 -16.07
CA ALA A 9 10.12 18.47 -14.67
C ALA A 9 8.63 18.55 -14.27
N GLU A 10 7.75 18.63 -15.26
CA GLU A 10 6.32 18.80 -15.09
C GLU A 10 5.66 17.61 -14.37
N PRO A 11 4.61 17.83 -13.57
CA PRO A 11 3.98 16.75 -12.82
C PRO A 11 3.45 15.62 -13.70
N TRP A 12 2.88 15.96 -14.86
CA TRP A 12 2.28 14.96 -15.76
C TRP A 12 3.29 13.93 -16.27
N SER A 13 4.59 14.24 -16.28
CA SER A 13 5.67 13.35 -16.75
C SER A 13 6.35 12.56 -15.63
N ARG A 14 5.90 12.67 -14.38
CA ARG A 14 6.44 11.95 -13.22
C ARG A 14 5.47 10.87 -12.77
N VAL A 15 5.87 9.62 -12.88
CA VAL A 15 5.06 8.47 -12.44
C VAL A 15 5.80 7.68 -11.38
N LEU A 16 5.03 7.08 -10.48
CA LEU A 16 5.51 6.21 -9.43
C LEU A 16 5.00 4.80 -9.68
N ALA A 17 5.83 3.80 -9.36
CA ALA A 17 5.40 2.41 -9.40
C ALA A 17 6.15 1.59 -8.36
N GLY A 18 5.46 0.65 -7.73
CA GLY A 18 6.07 -0.22 -6.73
C GLY A 18 5.16 -1.37 -6.33
N GLY A 19 5.78 -2.44 -5.81
CA GLY A 19 5.10 -3.60 -5.23
C GLY A 19 5.30 -3.66 -3.72
N SER A 20 4.36 -4.24 -2.98
CA SER A 20 4.48 -4.44 -1.51
C SER A 20 4.75 -3.12 -0.78
N THR A 21 5.82 -3.00 0.02
CA THR A 21 6.22 -1.74 0.66
C THR A 21 6.41 -0.62 -0.35
N GLY A 22 7.01 -0.91 -1.50
CA GLY A 22 7.15 0.06 -2.58
C GLY A 22 5.80 0.48 -3.20
N GLY A 23 4.79 -0.38 -3.14
CA GLY A 23 3.42 -0.04 -3.54
C GLY A 23 2.79 0.98 -2.59
N TRP A 24 2.93 0.75 -1.28
CA TRP A 24 2.53 1.73 -0.28
C TRP A 24 3.29 3.05 -0.45
N GLU A 25 4.61 3.02 -0.65
CA GLU A 25 5.43 4.22 -0.87
C GLU A 25 5.01 5.00 -2.11
N ALA A 26 4.70 4.30 -3.21
CA ALA A 26 4.21 4.93 -4.44
C ALA A 26 2.87 5.67 -4.21
N LEU A 27 1.95 5.07 -3.45
CA LEU A 27 0.71 5.73 -3.06
C LEU A 27 0.96 6.89 -2.11
N ALA A 28 1.77 6.70 -1.06
CA ALA A 28 2.07 7.71 -0.07
C ALA A 28 2.68 8.97 -0.72
N LEU A 29 3.68 8.80 -1.59
CA LEU A 29 4.28 9.91 -2.32
C LEU A 29 3.28 10.63 -3.23
N GLN A 30 2.42 9.89 -3.94
CA GLN A 30 1.38 10.49 -4.78
C GLN A 30 0.33 11.23 -3.96
N ILE A 31 -0.09 10.68 -2.82
CA ILE A 31 -1.15 11.23 -1.95
C ILE A 31 -0.64 12.46 -1.19
N PHE A 32 0.55 12.40 -0.60
CA PHE A 32 1.13 13.51 0.15
C PHE A 32 1.67 14.63 -0.75
N HIS A 33 2.00 14.32 -2.02
CA HIS A 33 2.47 15.30 -3.00
C HIS A 33 1.63 15.27 -4.30
N PRO A 34 0.31 15.56 -4.21
CA PRO A 34 -0.63 15.30 -5.30
C PRO A 34 -0.41 16.17 -6.54
N THR A 35 0.27 17.30 -6.39
CA THR A 35 0.64 18.21 -7.48
C THR A 35 2.03 17.96 -8.04
N PHE A 36 2.86 17.13 -7.38
CA PHE A 36 4.23 16.84 -7.85
C PHE A 36 4.26 15.62 -8.76
N PHE A 37 3.50 14.57 -8.44
CA PHE A 37 3.43 13.36 -9.25
C PHE A 37 2.16 13.31 -10.12
N GLY A 38 2.31 12.73 -11.30
CA GLY A 38 1.30 12.65 -12.34
C GLY A 38 0.45 11.38 -12.29
N GLY A 39 0.92 10.32 -11.64
CA GLY A 39 0.21 9.05 -11.44
C GLY A 39 1.04 8.05 -10.62
N ALA A 40 0.38 7.10 -9.96
CA ALA A 40 0.99 6.02 -9.21
C ALA A 40 0.36 4.67 -9.52
N TRP A 41 1.22 3.67 -9.77
CA TRP A 41 0.86 2.25 -9.92
C TRP A 41 1.35 1.46 -8.72
N SER A 42 0.41 1.03 -7.90
CA SER A 42 0.65 0.35 -6.65
C SER A 42 0.20 -1.09 -6.73
N TRP A 43 1.17 -2.01 -6.72
CA TRP A 43 0.92 -3.44 -6.78
C TRP A 43 1.00 -4.04 -5.39
N CYS A 44 -0.01 -4.84 -5.03
CA CYS A 44 -0.17 -5.52 -3.74
C CYS A 44 0.37 -4.70 -2.55
N PRO A 45 -0.06 -3.43 -2.38
CA PRO A 45 0.58 -2.53 -1.43
C PRO A 45 0.49 -3.09 -0.01
N ASP A 46 1.50 -2.77 0.80
CA ASP A 46 1.36 -2.86 2.24
C ASP A 46 0.16 -2.02 2.70
N SER A 47 -0.36 -2.29 3.91
CA SER A 47 -1.66 -1.80 4.34
C SER A 47 -1.83 -0.29 4.18
N VAL A 48 -2.74 0.10 3.30
CA VAL A 48 -3.12 1.50 3.02
C VAL A 48 -4.18 2.05 4.00
N ASP A 49 -4.76 1.18 4.82
CA ASP A 49 -5.71 1.46 5.89
C ASP A 49 -5.34 0.55 7.08
N PHE A 50 -5.02 1.11 8.25
CA PHE A 50 -4.60 0.31 9.40
C PHE A 50 -5.75 -0.24 10.26
N HIS A 51 -7.01 0.00 9.88
CA HIS A 51 -8.11 -0.89 10.29
C HIS A 51 -7.93 -2.30 9.72
N ALA A 52 -7.07 -2.47 8.70
CA ALA A 52 -6.62 -3.73 8.15
C ALA A 52 -5.10 -3.73 7.95
N TYR A 53 -4.35 -3.62 9.06
CA TYR A 53 -2.91 -3.81 9.09
C TYR A 53 -2.60 -5.32 9.04
N GLN A 54 -2.41 -5.84 7.83
CA GLN A 54 -2.81 -7.20 7.46
C GLN A 54 -4.25 -7.50 7.92
N ILE A 55 -4.45 -8.49 8.79
CA ILE A 55 -5.77 -8.86 9.35
C ILE A 55 -6.09 -8.15 10.69
N VAL A 56 -5.16 -7.36 11.22
CA VAL A 56 -5.28 -6.69 12.53
C VAL A 56 -5.89 -5.30 12.36
N ASN A 57 -6.91 -4.98 13.15
CA ASN A 57 -7.37 -3.60 13.28
C ASN A 57 -6.66 -2.98 14.47
N ILE A 58 -5.56 -2.25 14.21
CA ILE A 58 -4.72 -1.70 15.29
C ILE A 58 -5.42 -0.60 16.11
N TYR A 59 -6.56 -0.12 15.63
CA TYR A 59 -7.34 0.91 16.32
C TYR A 59 -8.39 0.34 17.26
N ASP A 60 -8.91 -0.86 17.00
CA ASP A 60 -10.02 -1.43 17.77
C ASP A 60 -9.64 -2.72 18.52
N ASP A 61 -8.76 -3.55 17.95
CA ASP A 61 -8.37 -4.81 18.56
C ASP A 61 -7.49 -4.59 19.80
N GLU A 62 -7.66 -5.42 20.83
CA GLU A 62 -6.79 -5.38 22.02
C GLU A 62 -5.44 -6.08 21.79
N ASN A 63 -5.43 -7.07 20.88
CA ASN A 63 -4.28 -7.94 20.65
C ASN A 63 -4.12 -8.28 19.15
N ALA A 64 -2.87 -8.23 18.67
CA ALA A 64 -2.49 -8.51 17.29
C ALA A 64 -2.35 -10.02 16.97
N TYR A 65 -2.14 -10.86 17.98
CA TYR A 65 -1.94 -12.30 17.83
C TYR A 65 -3.23 -13.09 17.93
N GLU A 66 -4.14 -12.66 18.79
CA GLU A 66 -5.34 -13.41 19.10
C GLU A 66 -6.60 -12.55 18.99
N ARG A 67 -7.74 -13.22 18.81
CA ARG A 67 -9.05 -12.61 18.93
C ARG A 67 -9.87 -13.40 19.94
N ASP A 68 -10.20 -12.76 21.05
CA ASP A 68 -11.12 -13.33 22.03
C ASP A 68 -12.57 -13.21 21.54
N ARG A 69 -13.28 -14.34 21.53
CA ARG A 69 -14.71 -14.44 21.23
C ARG A 69 -15.54 -14.79 22.47
N GLY A 70 -14.95 -14.73 23.66
CA GLY A 70 -15.55 -15.03 24.96
C GLY A 70 -15.54 -16.52 25.31
N TRP A 71 -15.93 -17.40 24.38
CA TRP A 71 -15.87 -18.85 24.58
C TRP A 71 -14.68 -19.54 23.88
N VAL A 72 -13.98 -18.81 23.02
CA VAL A 72 -12.80 -19.29 22.31
C VAL A 72 -11.88 -18.11 22.00
N THR A 73 -10.59 -18.35 22.20
CA THR A 73 -9.53 -17.45 21.76
C THR A 73 -8.93 -18.04 20.49
N VAL A 74 -8.89 -17.26 19.41
CA VAL A 74 -8.47 -17.71 18.09
C VAL A 74 -7.21 -16.97 17.67
N GLU A 75 -6.17 -17.71 17.33
CA GLU A 75 -4.94 -17.18 16.73
C GLU A 75 -5.23 -16.57 15.35
N ARG A 76 -4.59 -15.43 15.06
CA ARG A 76 -4.71 -14.73 13.79
C ARG A 76 -3.68 -15.26 12.79
N PRO A 77 -4.07 -15.59 11.55
CA PRO A 77 -3.11 -15.90 10.51
C PRO A 77 -2.35 -14.63 10.12
N SER A 78 -1.05 -14.77 9.82
CA SER A 78 -0.29 -13.72 9.13
C SER A 78 -0.17 -14.04 7.64
N ASN A 79 0.05 -15.32 7.30
CA ASN A 79 0.23 -15.74 5.91
C ASN A 79 -0.68 -16.89 5.48
N ARG A 80 -1.12 -16.86 4.22
CA ARG A 80 -1.87 -17.92 3.55
C ARG A 80 -1.42 -18.18 2.12
N LEU A 81 -1.72 -19.38 1.65
CA LEU A 81 -1.68 -19.75 0.24
C LEU A 81 -2.96 -19.33 -0.50
N PRO A 82 -2.95 -19.24 -1.85
CA PRO A 82 -4.14 -18.93 -2.65
C PRO A 82 -5.27 -19.98 -2.61
N ASP A 83 -5.06 -21.12 -1.95
CA ASP A 83 -6.10 -22.11 -1.64
C ASP A 83 -6.75 -21.89 -0.26
N GLY A 84 -6.29 -20.90 0.50
CA GLY A 84 -6.77 -20.54 1.83
C GLY A 84 -6.04 -21.24 2.98
N ASN A 85 -5.10 -22.16 2.71
CA ASN A 85 -4.33 -22.79 3.79
C ASN A 85 -3.40 -21.78 4.46
N VAL A 86 -3.51 -21.68 5.78
CA VAL A 86 -2.65 -20.82 6.62
C VAL A 86 -1.26 -21.44 6.72
N GLN A 87 -0.22 -20.65 6.46
CA GLN A 87 1.17 -21.09 6.59
C GLN A 87 1.72 -20.85 7.99
N PHE A 88 1.43 -19.67 8.55
CA PHE A 88 1.85 -19.29 9.90
C PHE A 88 0.95 -18.19 10.49
N THR A 89 0.95 -18.10 11.82
CA THR A 89 0.20 -17.10 12.59
C THR A 89 1.00 -15.82 12.81
N MET A 90 0.29 -14.73 13.14
CA MET A 90 0.88 -13.46 13.57
C MET A 90 1.88 -13.66 14.71
N ARG A 91 1.55 -14.49 15.70
CA ARG A 91 2.45 -14.79 16.82
C ARG A 91 3.72 -15.49 16.36
N GLN A 92 3.61 -16.45 15.45
CA GLN A 92 4.76 -17.20 14.94
C GLN A 92 5.74 -16.30 14.18
N GLU A 93 5.23 -15.40 13.34
CA GLU A 93 6.06 -14.43 12.61
C GLU A 93 6.65 -13.38 13.56
N GLY A 94 5.86 -12.81 14.47
CA GLY A 94 6.34 -11.85 15.46
C GLY A 94 7.42 -12.43 16.38
N HIS A 95 7.24 -13.68 16.84
CA HIS A 95 8.24 -14.38 17.67
C HIS A 95 9.50 -14.76 16.87
N TYR A 96 9.37 -15.05 15.57
CA TYR A 96 10.52 -15.21 14.70
C TYR A 96 11.34 -13.92 14.63
N GLU A 97 10.70 -12.78 14.36
CA GLU A 97 11.39 -11.48 14.32
C GLU A 97 12.04 -11.12 15.66
N LEU A 98 11.33 -11.35 16.77
CA LEU A 98 11.85 -11.13 18.12
C LEU A 98 13.10 -11.98 18.42
N ALA A 99 13.17 -13.20 17.90
CA ALA A 99 14.34 -14.07 18.04
C ALA A 99 15.52 -13.62 17.16
N VAL A 100 15.26 -12.93 16.04
CA VAL A 100 16.30 -12.42 15.13
C VAL A 100 17.01 -11.21 15.73
N ALA A 101 16.26 -10.21 16.24
CA ALA A 101 16.84 -9.05 16.90
C ALA A 101 15.85 -8.34 17.82
N ASP A 102 16.38 -7.64 18.83
CA ASP A 102 15.60 -6.80 19.73
C ASP A 102 15.35 -5.39 19.15
N ARG A 103 14.38 -4.68 19.76
CA ARG A 103 14.05 -3.27 19.50
C ARG A 103 13.72 -2.95 18.03
N SER A 104 12.93 -3.82 17.39
CA SER A 104 12.44 -3.61 16.02
C SER A 104 13.56 -3.50 14.99
N ARG A 105 14.57 -4.38 15.08
CA ARG A 105 15.75 -4.41 14.19
C ARG A 105 15.95 -5.74 13.47
N SER A 106 14.95 -6.61 13.50
CA SER A 106 14.99 -7.92 12.85
C SER A 106 15.27 -7.81 11.34
N GLY A 107 14.92 -6.67 10.73
CA GLY A 107 14.87 -6.48 9.28
C GLY A 107 13.68 -7.20 8.62
N GLY A 108 12.79 -7.79 9.42
CA GLY A 108 11.52 -8.33 8.97
C GLY A 108 10.46 -7.24 8.79
N GLN A 109 9.28 -7.66 8.33
CA GLN A 109 8.24 -6.72 7.90
C GLN A 109 7.68 -5.91 9.08
N TRP A 110 7.52 -6.52 10.26
CA TRP A 110 7.03 -5.80 11.44
C TRP A 110 8.02 -4.72 11.88
N ALA A 111 9.31 -5.05 11.95
CA ALA A 111 10.35 -4.08 12.24
C ALA A 111 10.45 -2.96 11.20
N ILE A 112 10.32 -3.29 9.90
CA ILE A 112 10.35 -2.30 8.82
C ILE A 112 9.19 -1.32 8.96
N TRP A 113 7.98 -1.80 9.21
CA TRP A 113 6.81 -0.94 9.37
C TRP A 113 6.86 -0.11 10.64
N GLU A 114 7.39 -0.65 11.74
CA GLU A 114 7.64 0.16 12.94
C GLU A 114 8.66 1.26 12.68
N ALA A 115 9.72 0.98 11.92
CA ALA A 115 10.67 2.01 11.51
C ALA A 115 10.08 3.04 10.53
N ALA A 116 9.19 2.62 9.65
CA ALA A 116 8.59 3.48 8.62
C ALA A 116 7.49 4.39 9.18
N HIS A 117 6.62 3.85 10.05
CA HIS A 117 5.42 4.54 10.52
C HIS A 117 5.50 4.99 11.98
N GLY A 118 6.42 4.42 12.77
CA GLY A 118 6.52 4.66 14.20
C GLY A 118 7.23 5.96 14.56
N PRO A 119 6.89 6.55 15.72
CA PRO A 119 7.72 7.57 16.32
C PRO A 119 9.02 6.95 16.85
N VAL A 120 10.05 7.78 17.02
CA VAL A 120 11.26 7.37 17.74
C VAL A 120 10.93 7.27 19.24
N GLY A 121 11.12 6.10 19.81
CA GLY A 121 10.96 5.80 21.23
C GLY A 121 12.03 6.45 22.10
N ALA A 122 11.81 6.41 23.42
CA ALA A 122 12.71 7.02 24.41
C ALA A 122 14.12 6.41 24.43
N ASP A 123 14.27 5.18 23.94
CA ASP A 123 15.54 4.47 23.81
C ASP A 123 16.23 4.70 22.46
N GLY A 124 15.66 5.54 21.59
CA GLY A 124 16.19 5.89 20.27
C GLY A 124 15.82 4.90 19.16
N TYR A 125 15.03 3.87 19.44
CA TYR A 125 14.54 2.89 18.45
C TYR A 125 13.08 3.17 18.08
N PRO A 126 12.57 2.58 16.98
CA PRO A 126 11.15 2.69 16.67
C PRO A 126 10.29 2.23 17.85
N ARG A 127 9.24 2.99 18.18
CA ARG A 127 8.27 2.59 19.20
C ARG A 127 7.43 1.43 18.63
N PRO A 128 7.38 0.25 19.29
CA PRO A 128 6.62 -0.88 18.77
C PRO A 128 5.12 -0.60 18.70
N ILE A 129 4.45 -1.13 17.67
CA ILE A 129 3.00 -0.99 17.53
C ILE A 129 2.22 -1.92 18.48
N TRP A 130 2.87 -3.00 18.91
CA TRP A 130 2.41 -3.87 19.97
C TRP A 130 3.59 -4.45 20.73
N ASP A 131 3.32 -4.99 21.90
CA ASP A 131 4.27 -5.80 22.64
C ASP A 131 4.57 -7.09 21.86
N HIS A 132 5.83 -7.28 21.44
CA HIS A 132 6.21 -8.40 20.55
C HIS A 132 6.08 -9.78 21.21
N GLU A 133 6.07 -9.88 22.55
CA GLU A 133 5.89 -11.16 23.24
C GLU A 133 4.41 -11.54 23.34
N THR A 134 3.56 -10.59 23.74
CA THR A 134 2.17 -10.79 24.12
C THR A 134 1.18 -10.44 23.01
N GLY A 135 1.53 -9.55 22.10
CA GLY A 135 0.68 -9.03 21.03
C GLY A 135 -0.23 -7.88 21.47
N VAL A 136 -0.13 -7.39 22.72
CA VAL A 136 -0.97 -6.28 23.21
C VAL A 136 -0.64 -5.00 22.45
N ILE A 137 -1.66 -4.38 21.85
CA ILE A 137 -1.49 -3.22 20.96
C ILE A 137 -1.25 -1.94 21.78
N ASP A 138 -0.22 -1.18 21.40
CA ASP A 138 0.07 0.14 21.98
C ASP A 138 -0.79 1.20 21.28
N ARG A 139 -1.87 1.62 21.96
CA ARG A 139 -2.86 2.54 21.40
C ARG A 139 -2.31 3.92 21.07
N GLU A 140 -1.30 4.39 21.79
CA GLU A 140 -0.68 5.69 21.53
C GLU A 140 0.14 5.65 20.23
N THR A 141 0.85 4.54 19.99
CA THR A 141 1.58 4.30 18.75
C THR A 141 0.61 4.13 17.58
N ALA A 142 -0.47 3.36 17.76
CA ALA A 142 -1.50 3.22 16.73
C ALA A 142 -2.11 4.58 16.35
N GLU A 143 -2.42 5.42 17.33
CA GLU A 143 -2.91 6.78 17.09
C GLU A 143 -1.90 7.63 16.30
N TYR A 144 -0.62 7.58 16.66
CA TYR A 144 0.44 8.26 15.90
C TYR A 144 0.48 7.78 14.44
N TRP A 145 0.37 6.47 14.20
CA TRP A 145 0.37 5.92 12.85
C TRP A 145 -0.84 6.40 12.04
N ARG A 146 -2.02 6.48 12.67
CA ARG A 146 -3.23 7.00 12.02
C ARG A 146 -3.04 8.41 11.48
N GLU A 147 -2.53 9.30 12.32
CA GLU A 147 -2.43 10.72 12.00
C GLU A 147 -1.32 11.01 10.97
N ASN A 148 -0.34 10.12 10.81
CA ASN A 148 0.86 10.38 10.01
C ASN A 148 0.99 9.50 8.76
N PHE A 149 0.51 8.25 8.78
CA PHE A 149 0.85 7.24 7.77
C PHE A 149 -0.32 6.40 7.26
N ASP A 150 -1.49 6.47 7.89
CA ASP A 150 -2.69 5.82 7.35
C ASP A 150 -3.22 6.61 6.14
N LEU A 151 -2.98 6.08 4.93
CA LEU A 151 -3.31 6.76 3.67
C LEU A 151 -4.81 6.92 3.49
N HIS A 152 -5.59 5.91 3.87
CA HIS A 152 -7.05 5.97 3.82
C HIS A 152 -7.60 7.03 4.78
N HIS A 153 -7.08 7.11 6.02
CA HIS A 153 -7.43 8.18 6.96
C HIS A 153 -7.08 9.56 6.39
N HIS A 154 -5.85 9.73 5.88
CA HIS A 154 -5.41 11.00 5.30
C HIS A 154 -6.32 11.45 4.15
N LEU A 155 -6.65 10.53 3.23
CA LEU A 155 -7.53 10.82 2.10
C LEU A 155 -8.93 11.24 2.57
N ARG A 156 -9.52 10.54 3.54
CA ARG A 156 -10.84 10.87 4.08
C ARG A 156 -10.91 12.27 4.65
N GLU A 157 -9.91 12.65 5.44
CA GLU A 157 -9.88 13.96 6.10
C GLU A 157 -9.57 15.10 5.11
N ASN A 158 -8.85 14.81 4.02
CA ASN A 158 -8.30 15.84 3.14
C ASN A 158 -8.93 15.89 1.73
N TRP A 159 -9.86 14.99 1.40
CA TRP A 159 -10.34 14.83 0.02
C TRP A 159 -10.85 16.13 -0.62
N SER A 160 -11.58 16.95 0.13
CA SER A 160 -12.09 18.24 -0.35
C SER A 160 -10.98 19.19 -0.82
N ARG A 161 -9.75 19.02 -0.30
CA ARG A 161 -8.57 19.81 -0.65
C ARG A 161 -7.73 19.17 -1.75
N ILE A 162 -7.54 17.85 -1.72
CA ILE A 162 -6.56 17.15 -2.59
C ILE A 162 -7.20 16.30 -3.70
N GLY A 163 -8.51 16.03 -3.63
CA GLY A 163 -9.19 15.11 -4.55
C GLY A 163 -9.09 15.55 -6.01
N ASN A 164 -9.14 16.85 -6.29
CA ASN A 164 -9.00 17.36 -7.66
C ASN A 164 -7.61 17.09 -8.24
N ASP A 165 -6.58 17.16 -7.39
CA ASP A 165 -5.20 16.91 -7.78
C ASP A 165 -4.91 15.40 -7.91
N LEU A 166 -5.71 14.53 -7.28
CA LEU A 166 -5.56 13.07 -7.32
C LEU A 166 -6.44 12.36 -8.36
N ARG A 167 -7.39 13.07 -8.95
CA ARG A 167 -8.36 12.49 -9.88
C ARG A 167 -7.69 11.74 -11.04
N GLY A 168 -7.97 10.44 -11.14
CA GLY A 168 -7.44 9.55 -12.16
C GLY A 168 -5.93 9.27 -12.06
N LYS A 169 -5.34 9.42 -10.87
CA LYS A 169 -3.91 9.19 -10.63
C LYS A 169 -3.59 7.91 -9.85
N LEU A 170 -4.58 7.33 -9.18
CA LEU A 170 -4.39 6.16 -8.34
C LEU A 170 -4.73 4.89 -9.13
N HIS A 171 -3.71 4.08 -9.40
CA HIS A 171 -3.84 2.77 -10.06
C HIS A 171 -3.34 1.72 -9.08
N ILE A 172 -4.21 0.79 -8.69
CA ILE A 172 -3.94 -0.21 -7.66
C ILE A 172 -4.28 -1.59 -8.23
N ALA A 173 -3.40 -2.57 -8.04
CA ALA A 173 -3.72 -3.96 -8.33
C ALA A 173 -3.30 -4.85 -7.17
N THR A 174 -4.11 -5.84 -6.80
CA THR A 174 -3.76 -6.82 -5.76
C THR A 174 -4.45 -8.16 -6.02
N GLY A 175 -3.93 -9.25 -5.47
CA GLY A 175 -4.63 -10.52 -5.50
C GLY A 175 -5.83 -10.55 -4.55
N ASP A 176 -6.95 -11.17 -4.95
CA ASP A 176 -8.08 -11.41 -4.03
C ASP A 176 -7.78 -12.50 -2.98
N MET A 177 -6.65 -13.18 -3.15
CA MET A 177 -6.06 -14.14 -2.21
C MET A 177 -4.61 -13.74 -1.88
N ASP A 178 -4.37 -12.44 -1.67
CA ASP A 178 -3.06 -11.93 -1.24
C ASP A 178 -2.57 -12.74 -0.03
N SER A 179 -1.28 -13.06 -0.06
CA SER A 179 -0.67 -13.98 0.89
C SER A 179 -0.63 -13.42 2.31
N TYR A 180 -0.71 -12.11 2.49
CA TYR A 180 -0.59 -11.41 3.77
C TYR A 180 -1.86 -10.63 4.15
N TYR A 181 -3.00 -10.96 3.52
CA TYR A 181 -4.29 -10.32 3.80
C TYR A 181 -4.32 -8.80 3.50
N LEU A 182 -3.36 -8.30 2.70
CA LEU A 182 -3.22 -6.87 2.41
C LEU A 182 -4.33 -6.34 1.49
N GLU A 183 -5.02 -7.22 0.77
CA GLU A 183 -6.20 -6.86 -0.02
C GLU A 183 -7.32 -6.28 0.84
N LEU A 184 -7.38 -6.62 2.13
CA LEU A 184 -8.39 -6.12 3.06
C LEU A 184 -8.31 -4.61 3.24
N ALA A 185 -7.10 -4.04 3.29
CA ALA A 185 -6.91 -2.59 3.32
C ALA A 185 -7.31 -1.94 1.99
N VAL A 186 -7.01 -2.61 0.87
CA VAL A 186 -7.37 -2.12 -0.47
C VAL A 186 -8.89 -2.07 -0.65
N TYR A 187 -9.65 -3.06 -0.16
CA TYR A 187 -11.13 -3.01 -0.21
C TYR A 187 -11.70 -1.78 0.51
N ARG A 188 -11.13 -1.40 1.66
CA ARG A 188 -11.59 -0.23 2.42
C ARG A 188 -11.27 1.07 1.70
N LEU A 189 -10.07 1.14 1.13
CA LEU A 189 -9.67 2.27 0.29
C LEU A 189 -10.55 2.40 -0.96
N GLU A 190 -10.82 1.31 -1.67
CA GLU A 190 -11.72 1.30 -2.84
C GLU A 190 -13.12 1.76 -2.48
N GLU A 191 -13.68 1.29 -1.36
CA GLU A 191 -15.01 1.71 -0.89
C GLU A 191 -15.07 3.24 -0.72
N PHE A 192 -14.06 3.82 -0.05
CA PHE A 192 -13.99 5.28 0.09
C PHE A 192 -13.85 5.99 -1.26
N LEU A 193 -12.93 5.55 -2.13
CA LEU A 193 -12.68 6.17 -3.44
C LEU A 193 -13.91 6.09 -4.37
N GLY A 194 -14.73 5.04 -4.24
CA GLY A 194 -16.00 4.92 -4.97
C GLY A 194 -17.10 5.84 -4.46
N GLN A 195 -17.03 6.28 -3.19
CA GLN A 195 -17.99 7.23 -2.58
C GLN A 195 -17.58 8.69 -2.78
N ALA A 196 -16.29 8.95 -2.97
CA ALA A 196 -15.77 10.26 -3.33
C ALA A 196 -16.35 10.69 -4.68
N THR A 197 -17.27 11.66 -4.68
CA THR A 197 -17.97 12.15 -5.88
C THR A 197 -17.79 13.65 -6.15
N ASP A 198 -17.23 14.40 -5.20
CA ASP A 198 -16.91 15.82 -5.34
C ASP A 198 -15.46 16.10 -4.89
N PRO A 199 -14.47 15.94 -5.79
CA PRO A 199 -14.59 15.35 -7.13
C PRO A 199 -14.63 13.81 -7.10
N PRO A 200 -15.02 13.15 -8.21
CA PRO A 200 -14.83 11.72 -8.35
C PRO A 200 -13.35 11.36 -8.33
N ALA A 201 -12.99 10.28 -7.64
CA ALA A 201 -11.60 9.83 -7.57
C ALA A 201 -11.06 9.34 -8.92
N ASP A 202 -11.91 8.72 -9.75
CA ASP A 202 -11.53 8.06 -11.00
C ASP A 202 -10.33 7.10 -10.83
N ALA A 203 -10.18 6.50 -9.64
CA ALA A 203 -9.14 5.53 -9.34
C ALA A 203 -9.42 4.20 -10.05
N ARG A 204 -8.36 3.48 -10.43
CA ARG A 204 -8.44 2.11 -10.95
C ARG A 204 -7.99 1.16 -9.86
N VAL A 205 -8.85 0.23 -9.47
CA VAL A 205 -8.51 -0.88 -8.58
C VAL A 205 -8.77 -2.19 -9.32
N GLU A 206 -7.82 -3.11 -9.27
CA GLU A 206 -7.88 -4.38 -9.97
C GLU A 206 -7.59 -5.55 -9.02
N TYR A 207 -8.43 -6.59 -9.10
CA TYR A 207 -8.30 -7.78 -8.26
C TYR A 207 -8.01 -9.03 -9.09
N GLY A 208 -6.88 -9.67 -8.80
CA GLY A 208 -6.45 -10.90 -9.44
C GLY A 208 -7.08 -12.12 -8.77
N ARG A 209 -7.94 -12.84 -9.50
CA ARG A 209 -8.63 -14.02 -8.96
C ARG A 209 -7.64 -15.14 -8.61
N ARG A 210 -7.65 -15.56 -7.34
CA ARG A 210 -6.73 -16.54 -6.74
C ARG A 210 -5.26 -16.19 -6.94
N ARG A 211 -4.93 -14.91 -7.05
CA ARG A 211 -3.55 -14.44 -7.15
C ARG A 211 -2.97 -14.17 -5.75
N PRO A 212 -1.70 -14.55 -5.50
CA PRO A 212 -1.03 -14.29 -4.21
C PRO A 212 -0.55 -12.83 -4.12
N HIS A 213 0.21 -12.55 -3.06
CA HIS A 213 0.99 -11.31 -2.96
C HIS A 213 1.95 -11.15 -4.15
N CYS A 214 2.30 -9.91 -4.50
CA CYS A 214 3.11 -9.54 -5.68
C CYS A 214 2.45 -9.79 -7.04
N TRP A 215 1.12 -9.75 -7.13
CA TRP A 215 0.43 -9.72 -8.42
C TRP A 215 0.29 -8.27 -8.95
N LEU A 216 0.78 -8.02 -10.15
CA LEU A 216 0.92 -6.69 -10.76
C LEU A 216 -0.30 -6.22 -11.57
N GLY A 217 -1.27 -7.10 -11.82
CA GLY A 217 -2.40 -6.82 -12.72
C GLY A 217 -2.50 -7.81 -13.88
N GLU A 218 -3.63 -7.80 -14.55
CA GLU A 218 -3.89 -8.63 -15.72
C GLU A 218 -3.18 -8.05 -16.95
N SER A 219 -2.61 -8.93 -17.77
CA SER A 219 -2.03 -8.53 -19.04
C SER A 219 -3.12 -8.00 -19.99
N PRO A 220 -2.92 -6.81 -20.59
CA PRO A 220 -3.86 -6.28 -21.57
C PRO A 220 -3.79 -7.03 -22.92
N GLU A 221 -2.70 -7.75 -23.21
CA GLU A 221 -2.49 -8.47 -24.47
C GLU A 221 -2.67 -10.00 -24.34
N ARG A 222 -2.54 -10.56 -23.13
CA ARG A 222 -2.55 -12.00 -22.83
C ARG A 222 -3.57 -12.34 -21.73
N PRO A 223 -4.83 -12.58 -22.08
CA PRO A 223 -5.87 -12.91 -21.11
C PRO A 223 -5.52 -14.15 -20.27
N GLY A 224 -5.69 -14.04 -18.96
CA GLY A 224 -5.34 -15.06 -17.95
C GLY A 224 -3.89 -14.99 -17.46
N GLU A 225 -3.06 -14.11 -18.04
CA GLU A 225 -1.67 -13.90 -17.64
C GLU A 225 -1.51 -12.58 -16.89
N GLU A 226 -0.45 -12.53 -16.09
CA GLU A 226 -0.04 -11.30 -15.42
C GLU A 226 0.65 -10.35 -16.41
N ILE A 227 0.48 -9.04 -16.17
CA ILE A 227 1.15 -8.00 -16.92
C ILE A 227 2.68 -8.14 -16.77
N ASN A 228 3.41 -7.97 -17.88
CA ASN A 228 4.86 -7.90 -17.84
C ASN A 228 5.37 -6.45 -17.94
N TYR A 229 6.66 -6.24 -17.66
CA TYR A 229 7.24 -4.90 -17.67
C TYR A 229 7.14 -4.17 -19.02
N ARG A 230 7.17 -4.89 -20.15
CA ARG A 230 6.99 -4.25 -21.47
C ARG A 230 5.60 -3.65 -21.58
N GLU A 231 4.58 -4.41 -21.22
CA GLU A 231 3.18 -3.95 -21.24
C GLU A 231 2.95 -2.82 -20.25
N PHE A 232 3.52 -2.92 -19.05
CA PHE A 232 3.45 -1.84 -18.06
C PHE A 232 4.05 -0.54 -18.61
N ILE A 233 5.23 -0.59 -19.22
CA ILE A 233 5.86 0.60 -19.83
C ILE A 233 4.99 1.17 -20.96
N LEU A 234 4.31 0.33 -21.74
CA LEU A 234 3.38 0.80 -22.77
C LEU A 234 2.11 1.42 -22.18
N GLU A 235 1.56 0.84 -21.10
CA GLU A 235 0.43 1.41 -20.36
C GLU A 235 0.76 2.80 -19.81
N VAL A 236 1.92 2.92 -19.15
CA VAL A 236 2.44 4.21 -18.64
C VAL A 236 2.67 5.18 -19.80
N GLY A 237 3.27 4.74 -20.91
CA GLY A 237 3.48 5.59 -22.08
C GLY A 237 2.17 6.16 -22.64
N ALA A 238 1.13 5.33 -22.75
CA ALA A 238 -0.20 5.76 -23.19
C ALA A 238 -0.86 6.71 -22.18
N TYR A 239 -0.73 6.43 -20.87
CA TYR A 239 -1.21 7.31 -19.81
C TYR A 239 -0.58 8.70 -19.88
N LEU A 240 0.75 8.76 -20.02
CA LEU A 240 1.51 9.99 -20.17
C LEU A 240 1.08 10.75 -21.43
N GLU A 241 0.91 10.07 -22.57
CA GLU A 241 0.47 10.72 -23.82
C GLU A 241 -0.91 11.36 -23.69
N GLY A 242 -1.83 10.71 -22.98
CA GLY A 242 -3.17 11.22 -22.73
C GLY A 242 -3.22 12.44 -21.81
N ARG A 243 -2.18 12.65 -20.99
CA ARG A 243 -2.08 13.77 -20.03
C ARG A 243 -1.09 14.86 -20.45
N ALA A 244 -0.26 14.59 -21.44
CA ALA A 244 0.71 15.54 -21.95
C ALA A 244 0.00 16.78 -22.54
N PRO A 245 0.40 18.01 -22.14
CA PRO A 245 -0.05 19.24 -22.79
C PRO A 245 0.20 19.20 -24.31
N ALA A 246 -0.63 19.89 -25.09
CA ALA A 246 -0.49 19.90 -26.56
C ALA A 246 0.89 20.36 -27.05
N ALA A 247 1.56 21.23 -26.28
CA ALA A 247 2.89 21.76 -26.58
C ALA A 247 4.05 20.88 -26.06
N ALA A 248 3.77 19.79 -25.34
CA ALA A 248 4.81 18.93 -24.77
C ALA A 248 5.60 18.20 -25.88
N PRO A 249 6.93 18.07 -25.75
CA PRO A 249 7.74 17.23 -26.62
C PRO A 249 7.21 15.79 -26.64
N ARG A 250 7.22 15.14 -27.81
CA ARG A 250 6.71 13.77 -28.02
C ARG A 250 7.74 12.79 -28.59
N GLU A 251 9.00 13.20 -28.60
CA GLU A 251 10.14 12.42 -29.10
C GLU A 251 10.45 11.16 -28.28
N TRP A 252 9.87 11.03 -27.08
CA TRP A 252 9.94 9.85 -26.23
C TRP A 252 8.90 8.75 -26.58
N LEU A 253 7.95 9.03 -27.46
CA LEU A 253 6.95 8.03 -27.89
C LEU A 253 7.55 7.09 -28.94
N PRO A 254 7.52 5.76 -28.73
CA PRO A 254 8.04 4.83 -29.71
C PRO A 254 7.23 4.89 -31.02
N GLY A 255 7.92 5.09 -32.16
CA GLY A 255 7.32 4.98 -33.50
C GLY A 255 6.76 6.27 -34.11
N ARG A 256 7.13 7.45 -33.60
CA ARG A 256 6.96 8.74 -34.30
C ARG A 256 8.28 9.29 -34.82
#